data_AF-A0A0S4JA28-F1
#
_entry.id   AF-A0A0S4JA28-F1
#
_cell.length_a   1.000
_cell.length_b   1.000
_cell.length_c   1.000
_cell.angle_alpha   90.00
_cell.angle_beta   90.00
_cell.angle_gamma   90.00
#
_symmetry.space_group_name_H-M   'P 1'
#
loop_
_entity.id
_entity.type
_entity.pdbx_description
1 polymer ?
#
loop_
_entity_poly.entity_id
_entity_poly.type
_entity_poly.pdbx_seq_one_letter_code
_entity_poly.pdbx_strand_id
1 'polypeptide(L)'
;MTCTSTWRLSVTVAALLIAAPGTPFFFLASGTAGGPSTGLARRPDDAVGRLVGDSFSISDETSHDEKCLISLVTTFAEGAVKKKKYGDAANMLANLLLFAHDDDVRAAVHANVATAQNLNGLYKEAEFHGREAALLRSSPRGYANWATAVAYQDDYERATSILSDALVECPNDDLVRRTHEQISEVRASLPNGSSVPLELRGKRAYSPAQQMRGLAEGEGRNFMNHTDIVISHHKQLHSKLNPRDFELGSVFRRVGDLGGHISSTKSMEKI
;
A
#
# COMPACT_ATOMS: atom_id res chain seq x y z
N MET A 1 4.79 3.36 -39.52
CA MET A 1 3.68 3.28 -38.55
C MET A 1 4.17 3.83 -37.23
N THR A 2 3.84 5.09 -36.92
CA THR A 2 4.33 5.81 -35.74
C THR A 2 3.30 5.70 -34.62
N CYS A 3 3.62 4.94 -33.57
CA CYS A 3 2.81 4.80 -32.38
C CYS A 3 3.13 5.95 -31.41
N THR A 4 2.33 7.01 -31.43
CA THR A 4 2.40 8.12 -30.48
C THR A 4 1.56 7.76 -29.24
N SER A 5 2.15 7.05 -28.27
CA SER A 5 1.48 6.72 -27.00
C SER A 5 1.44 7.96 -26.10
N THR A 6 0.34 8.68 -26.15
CA THR A 6 -0.02 9.64 -25.10
C THR A 6 -0.57 8.87 -23.91
N TRP A 7 0.08 8.98 -22.75
CA TRP A 7 -0.40 8.44 -21.48
C TRP A 7 -1.65 9.20 -21.04
N ARG A 8 -2.80 8.85 -21.63
CA ARG A 8 -4.11 9.31 -21.21
C ARG A 8 -4.75 8.19 -20.42
N LEU A 9 -4.42 8.13 -19.12
CA LEU A 9 -5.31 7.54 -18.13
C LEU A 9 -6.68 8.17 -18.35
N SER A 10 -7.63 7.37 -18.83
CA SER A 10 -9.02 7.81 -18.87
C SER A 10 -9.43 8.13 -17.44
N VAL A 11 -9.85 9.38 -17.27
CA VAL A 11 -10.21 10.12 -16.05
C VAL A 11 -11.29 9.45 -15.19
N THR A 12 -11.67 8.21 -15.47
CA THR A 12 -12.76 7.50 -14.80
C THR A 12 -12.36 6.76 -13.52
N VAL A 13 -11.07 6.42 -13.30
CA VAL A 13 -10.63 5.73 -12.07
C VAL A 13 -10.25 6.71 -10.96
N ALA A 14 -9.80 7.93 -11.31
CA ALA A 14 -9.66 9.02 -10.34
C ALA A 14 -11.03 9.50 -9.80
N ALA A 15 -12.11 9.28 -10.57
CA ALA A 15 -13.48 9.59 -10.15
C ALA A 15 -14.08 8.58 -9.16
N LEU A 16 -13.39 7.47 -8.87
CA LEU A 16 -13.86 6.47 -7.89
C LEU A 16 -13.22 6.61 -6.51
N LEU A 17 -12.43 7.67 -6.28
CA LEU A 17 -11.98 8.01 -4.94
C LEU A 17 -13.00 8.86 -4.19
N ILE A 18 -13.86 9.63 -4.87
CA ILE A 18 -14.89 10.46 -4.21
C ILE A 18 -16.06 10.69 -5.18
N ALA A 19 -17.20 10.03 -4.94
CA ALA A 19 -18.45 10.32 -5.63
C ALA A 19 -19.36 11.17 -4.71
N ALA A 20 -19.49 12.45 -5.03
CA ALA A 20 -20.70 13.24 -4.82
C ALA A 20 -21.24 13.66 -6.21
N PRO A 21 -22.56 13.76 -6.43
CA PRO A 21 -23.14 13.73 -7.77
C PRO A 21 -23.12 15.10 -8.46
N GLY A 22 -22.69 15.12 -9.73
CA GLY A 22 -23.08 16.14 -10.71
C GLY A 22 -22.01 17.18 -11.05
N THR A 23 -21.27 16.96 -12.15
CA THR A 23 -21.05 17.87 -13.30
C THR A 23 -19.82 17.44 -14.14
N PRO A 24 -19.78 17.70 -15.47
CA PRO A 24 -18.77 17.15 -16.38
C PRO A 24 -17.71 18.19 -16.85
N PHE A 25 -16.52 17.76 -17.30
CA PHE A 25 -15.90 18.09 -18.63
C PHE A 25 -14.36 17.97 -18.79
N PHE A 26 -13.99 17.70 -20.06
CA PHE A 26 -12.84 18.12 -20.91
C PHE A 26 -11.36 17.66 -20.70
N PHE A 27 -10.68 17.54 -21.86
CA PHE A 27 -9.38 16.92 -22.16
C PHE A 27 -8.44 17.94 -22.85
N LEU A 28 -7.13 17.88 -22.63
CA LEU A 28 -6.08 18.31 -23.60
C LEU A 28 -4.68 17.81 -23.19
N ALA A 29 -3.80 17.57 -24.18
CA ALA A 29 -2.44 17.02 -24.03
C ALA A 29 -1.43 17.83 -24.87
N SER A 30 -0.14 17.80 -24.51
CA SER A 30 0.99 18.05 -25.43
C SER A 30 2.26 17.33 -24.94
N GLY A 31 3.17 16.99 -25.86
CA GLY A 31 4.47 16.39 -25.58
C GLY A 31 5.58 17.02 -26.43
N THR A 32 6.83 16.55 -26.35
CA THR A 32 7.86 16.58 -27.42
C THR A 32 9.11 15.78 -27.01
N ALA A 33 9.85 15.29 -28.02
CA ALA A 33 10.97 14.35 -27.99
C ALA A 33 12.32 15.01 -28.35
N GLY A 34 13.45 14.35 -28.04
CA GLY A 34 14.81 14.73 -28.49
C GLY A 34 15.71 13.50 -28.70
N GLY A 35 16.43 13.45 -29.83
CA GLY A 35 17.26 12.32 -30.31
C GLY A 35 18.77 12.41 -29.97
N PRO A 36 19.59 11.45 -30.45
CA PRO A 36 20.89 11.11 -29.86
C PRO A 36 22.12 11.62 -30.65
N SER A 37 23.30 11.61 -30.01
CA SER A 37 24.60 11.91 -30.63
C SER A 37 25.61 10.76 -30.50
N THR A 38 26.35 10.55 -31.60
CA THR A 38 27.53 9.69 -31.84
C THR A 38 28.79 10.29 -31.18
N GLY A 39 29.92 9.66 -30.87
CA GLY A 39 30.58 8.37 -31.12
C GLY A 39 32.11 8.63 -31.12
N LEU A 40 32.92 7.90 -30.33
CA LEU A 40 34.41 7.97 -30.37
C LEU A 40 35.01 6.61 -29.98
N ALA A 41 35.95 6.13 -30.80
CA ALA A 41 36.56 4.79 -30.75
C ALA A 41 37.55 4.62 -29.59
N ARG A 42 37.55 3.43 -28.93
CA ARG A 42 38.42 3.04 -27.80
C ARG A 42 39.21 1.75 -28.07
N ARG A 43 40.26 1.53 -27.28
CA ARG A 43 41.39 0.59 -27.45
C ARG A 43 40.97 -0.89 -27.45
N PRO A 44 41.77 -1.81 -28.05
CA PRO A 44 41.42 -3.23 -28.17
C PRO A 44 41.34 -3.98 -26.82
N ASP A 45 41.99 -3.49 -25.76
CA ASP A 45 41.88 -4.09 -24.42
C ASP A 45 40.57 -3.72 -23.69
N ASP A 46 39.91 -2.62 -24.09
CA ASP A 46 38.57 -2.26 -23.62
C ASP A 46 37.49 -3.17 -24.22
N ALA A 47 37.79 -3.88 -25.32
CA ALA A 47 36.83 -4.70 -26.04
C ALA A 47 36.49 -6.01 -25.31
N VAL A 48 37.46 -6.61 -24.59
CA VAL A 48 37.23 -7.87 -23.85
C VAL A 48 36.52 -7.60 -22.52
N GLY A 49 36.88 -6.52 -21.82
CA GLY A 49 36.17 -6.06 -20.62
C GLY A 49 34.73 -5.64 -20.91
N ARG A 50 34.49 -5.00 -22.08
CA ARG A 50 33.14 -4.76 -22.60
C ARG A 50 32.44 -6.04 -23.03
N LEU A 51 33.08 -7.01 -23.67
CA LEU A 51 32.40 -8.23 -24.08
C LEU A 51 31.84 -9.01 -22.87
N VAL A 52 32.56 -9.00 -21.74
CA VAL A 52 32.13 -9.68 -20.51
C VAL A 52 31.13 -8.84 -19.71
N GLY A 53 31.22 -7.50 -19.74
CA GLY A 53 30.26 -6.59 -19.10
C GLY A 53 28.97 -6.33 -19.90
N ASP A 54 29.04 -6.35 -21.23
CA ASP A 54 27.93 -6.10 -22.15
C ASP A 54 27.09 -7.37 -22.39
N SER A 55 27.62 -8.57 -22.11
CA SER A 55 26.86 -9.81 -22.31
C SER A 55 25.69 -9.96 -21.33
N PHE A 56 25.70 -9.25 -20.19
CA PHE A 56 24.59 -9.18 -19.25
C PHE A 56 24.56 -7.83 -18.50
N SER A 57 24.76 -6.73 -19.21
CA SER A 57 24.25 -5.44 -18.73
C SER A 57 22.73 -5.57 -18.68
N ILE A 58 22.17 -5.92 -17.52
CA ILE A 58 20.72 -5.82 -17.30
C ILE A 58 20.34 -4.41 -17.74
N SER A 59 19.47 -4.32 -18.73
CA SER A 59 18.95 -3.03 -19.17
C SER A 59 18.31 -2.37 -17.95
N ASP A 60 18.86 -1.25 -17.50
CA ASP A 60 18.22 -0.43 -16.46
C ASP A 60 16.88 0.12 -16.97
N GLU A 61 16.64 0.08 -18.29
CA GLU A 61 15.42 0.54 -18.91
C GLU A 61 14.38 -0.56 -19.09
N THR A 62 13.11 -0.19 -18.84
CA THR A 62 11.97 -1.08 -19.08
C THR A 62 11.70 -1.25 -20.57
N SER A 63 11.67 -2.49 -21.02
CA SER A 63 11.50 -2.84 -22.42
C SER A 63 10.09 -2.51 -22.94
N HIS A 64 9.91 -2.53 -24.27
CA HIS A 64 8.60 -2.23 -24.87
C HIS A 64 7.55 -3.29 -24.56
N ASP A 65 7.93 -4.57 -24.55
CA ASP A 65 7.08 -5.70 -24.19
C ASP A 65 6.72 -5.69 -22.69
N GLU A 66 7.64 -5.30 -21.82
CA GLU A 66 7.35 -5.07 -20.39
C GLU A 66 6.36 -3.92 -20.21
N LYS A 67 6.53 -2.79 -20.91
CA LYS A 67 5.57 -1.68 -20.90
C LYS A 67 4.19 -2.12 -21.38
N CYS A 68 4.14 -2.95 -22.42
CA CYS A 68 2.89 -3.54 -22.93
C CYS A 68 2.23 -4.45 -21.88
N LEU A 69 3.00 -5.32 -21.22
CA LEU A 69 2.53 -6.19 -20.15
C LEU A 69 2.00 -5.38 -18.96
N ILE A 70 2.74 -4.37 -18.52
CA ILE A 70 2.33 -3.47 -17.43
C ILE A 70 1.01 -2.78 -17.77
N SER A 71 0.86 -2.27 -19.00
CA SER A 71 -0.39 -1.66 -19.45
C SER A 71 -1.56 -2.64 -19.46
N LEU A 72 -1.34 -3.87 -19.94
CA LEU A 72 -2.36 -4.91 -20.00
C LEU A 72 -2.84 -5.31 -18.61
N VAL A 73 -1.93 -5.62 -17.70
CA VAL A 73 -2.25 -6.04 -16.32
C VAL A 73 -2.86 -4.88 -15.54
N THR A 74 -2.41 -3.64 -15.75
CA THR A 74 -3.04 -2.46 -15.15
C THR A 74 -4.51 -2.36 -15.57
N THR A 75 -4.83 -2.62 -16.84
CA THR A 75 -6.21 -2.65 -17.34
C THR A 75 -7.05 -3.75 -16.67
N PHE A 76 -6.48 -4.94 -16.45
CA PHE A 76 -7.13 -6.00 -15.68
C PHE A 76 -7.37 -5.60 -14.22
N ALA A 77 -6.38 -4.96 -13.58
CA ALA A 77 -6.50 -4.45 -12.22
C ALA A 77 -7.60 -3.39 -12.10
N GLU A 78 -7.74 -2.48 -13.07
CA GLU A 78 -8.88 -1.55 -13.14
C GLU A 78 -10.23 -2.29 -13.20
N GLY A 79 -10.30 -3.37 -13.98
CA GLY A 79 -11.46 -4.26 -14.03
C GLY A 79 -11.77 -4.91 -12.67
N ALA A 80 -10.74 -5.33 -11.94
CA ALA A 80 -10.88 -5.88 -10.59
C ALA A 80 -11.37 -4.82 -9.58
N VAL A 81 -10.85 -3.59 -9.64
CA VAL A 81 -11.31 -2.45 -8.84
C VAL A 81 -12.79 -2.15 -9.09
N LYS A 82 -13.23 -2.14 -10.36
CA LYS A 82 -14.65 -1.97 -10.72
C LYS A 82 -15.55 -3.07 -10.14
N LYS A 83 -15.03 -4.28 -10.02
CA LYS A 83 -15.71 -5.42 -9.37
C LYS A 83 -15.55 -5.44 -7.85
N LYS A 84 -14.98 -4.38 -7.24
CA LYS A 84 -14.68 -4.26 -5.81
C LYS A 84 -13.75 -5.36 -5.26
N LYS A 85 -12.95 -5.98 -6.14
CA LYS A 85 -11.93 -6.97 -5.79
C LYS A 85 -10.58 -6.28 -5.60
N TYR A 86 -10.48 -5.45 -4.57
CA TYR A 86 -9.31 -4.59 -4.35
C TYR A 86 -8.04 -5.36 -4.01
N GLY A 87 -8.14 -6.47 -3.26
CA GLY A 87 -7.01 -7.35 -2.96
C GLY A 87 -6.39 -7.97 -4.21
N ASP A 88 -7.23 -8.50 -5.12
CA ASP A 88 -6.77 -9.06 -6.40
C ASP A 88 -6.07 -7.97 -7.24
N ALA A 89 -6.67 -6.77 -7.31
CA ALA A 89 -6.08 -5.64 -8.05
C ALA A 89 -4.71 -5.25 -7.47
N ALA A 90 -4.60 -5.14 -6.14
CA ALA A 90 -3.36 -4.79 -5.47
C ALA A 90 -2.27 -5.84 -5.71
N ASN A 91 -2.61 -7.13 -5.63
CA ASN A 91 -1.68 -8.22 -5.90
C ASN A 91 -1.19 -8.24 -7.36
N MET A 92 -2.09 -8.04 -8.32
CA MET A 92 -1.73 -7.93 -9.74
C MET A 92 -0.76 -6.78 -9.99
N LEU A 93 -1.06 -5.60 -9.43
CA LEU A 93 -0.21 -4.41 -9.59
C LEU A 93 1.13 -4.53 -8.85
N ALA A 94 1.15 -5.16 -7.68
CA ALA A 94 2.40 -5.36 -6.92
C ALA A 94 3.37 -6.27 -7.69
N ASN A 95 2.85 -7.32 -8.35
CA ASN A 95 3.65 -8.20 -9.19
C ASN A 95 4.24 -7.49 -10.42
N LEU A 96 3.64 -6.37 -10.87
CA LEU A 96 4.18 -5.58 -11.98
C LEU A 96 5.48 -4.85 -11.64
N LEU A 97 5.77 -4.64 -10.35
CA LEU A 97 7.02 -4.00 -9.93
C LEU A 97 8.26 -4.81 -10.35
N LEU A 98 8.12 -6.13 -10.57
CA LEU A 98 9.20 -6.98 -11.06
C LEU A 98 9.60 -6.68 -12.52
N PHE A 99 8.69 -6.09 -13.29
CA PHE A 99 8.89 -5.75 -14.71
C PHE A 99 9.11 -4.24 -14.91
N ALA A 100 9.02 -3.45 -13.85
CA ALA A 100 9.21 -2.00 -13.91
C ALA A 100 10.63 -1.67 -13.48
N HIS A 101 11.48 -1.31 -14.42
CA HIS A 101 12.89 -0.96 -14.20
C HIS A 101 13.11 0.57 -14.24
N ASP A 102 12.33 1.29 -15.07
CA ASP A 102 12.37 2.75 -15.19
C ASP A 102 11.76 3.41 -13.95
N ASP A 103 12.40 4.45 -13.40
CA ASP A 103 11.85 5.20 -12.26
C ASP A 103 10.46 5.80 -12.54
N ASP A 104 10.20 6.25 -13.78
CA ASP A 104 8.89 6.78 -14.18
C ASP A 104 7.80 5.71 -14.14
N VAL A 105 8.10 4.52 -14.67
CA VAL A 105 7.18 3.39 -14.71
C VAL A 105 6.99 2.84 -13.30
N ARG A 106 8.07 2.69 -12.54
CA ARG A 106 8.03 2.27 -11.13
C ARG A 106 7.20 3.22 -10.29
N ALA A 107 7.41 4.54 -10.38
CA ALA A 107 6.63 5.53 -9.65
C ALA A 107 5.13 5.41 -9.99
N ALA A 108 4.79 5.22 -11.27
CA ALA A 108 3.41 5.02 -11.69
C ALA A 108 2.79 3.71 -11.15
N VAL A 109 3.53 2.60 -11.19
CA VAL A 109 3.08 1.31 -10.64
C VAL A 109 2.91 1.41 -9.12
N HIS A 110 3.89 1.96 -8.39
CA HIS A 110 3.78 2.22 -6.95
C HIS A 110 2.56 3.08 -6.61
N ALA A 111 2.29 4.16 -7.37
CA ALA A 111 1.10 4.97 -7.16
C ALA A 111 -0.20 4.19 -7.40
N ASN A 112 -0.25 3.31 -8.41
CA ASN A 112 -1.40 2.46 -8.68
C ASN A 112 -1.62 1.42 -7.56
N VAL A 113 -0.55 0.79 -7.08
CA VAL A 113 -0.59 -0.14 -5.94
C VAL A 113 -1.09 0.58 -4.70
N ALA A 114 -0.56 1.78 -4.40
CA ALA A 114 -0.98 2.57 -3.25
C ALA A 114 -2.48 2.91 -3.29
N THR A 115 -3.00 3.30 -4.47
CA THR A 115 -4.43 3.52 -4.66
C THR A 115 -5.24 2.25 -4.40
N ALA A 116 -4.83 1.10 -4.96
CA ALA A 116 -5.52 -0.17 -4.73
C ALA A 116 -5.52 -0.58 -3.25
N GLN A 117 -4.41 -0.36 -2.54
CA GLN A 117 -4.29 -0.66 -1.11
C GLN A 117 -5.11 0.27 -0.22
N ASN A 118 -5.19 1.57 -0.57
CA ASN A 118 -6.09 2.51 0.09
C ASN A 118 -7.56 2.04 -0.02
N LEU A 119 -7.99 1.62 -1.21
CA LEU A 119 -9.33 1.06 -1.42
C LEU A 119 -9.52 -0.28 -0.68
N ASN A 120 -8.48 -1.10 -0.60
CA ASN A 120 -8.46 -2.36 0.14
C ASN A 120 -8.40 -2.16 1.67
N GLY A 121 -8.22 -0.93 2.17
CA GLY A 121 -8.08 -0.63 3.60
C GLY A 121 -6.81 -1.20 4.23
N LEU A 122 -5.75 -1.38 3.45
CA LEU A 122 -4.40 -1.79 3.89
C LEU A 122 -3.49 -0.56 3.87
N TYR A 123 -3.68 0.30 4.87
CA TYR A 123 -3.13 1.67 4.85
C TYR A 123 -1.62 1.73 5.07
N LYS A 124 -1.01 0.75 5.74
CA LYS A 124 0.45 0.70 5.91
C LYS A 124 1.16 0.38 4.62
N GLU A 125 0.62 -0.56 3.85
CA GLU A 125 1.09 -0.91 2.52
C GLU A 125 0.87 0.25 1.55
N ALA A 126 -0.29 0.90 1.61
CA ALA A 126 -0.57 2.09 0.81
C ALA A 126 0.39 3.25 1.11
N GLU A 127 0.70 3.48 2.40
CA GLU A 127 1.67 4.47 2.85
C GLU A 127 3.07 4.18 2.27
N PHE A 128 3.53 2.92 2.36
CA PHE A 128 4.80 2.49 1.79
C PHE A 128 4.87 2.77 0.29
N HIS A 129 3.92 2.27 -0.50
CA HIS A 129 3.96 2.45 -1.95
C HIS A 129 3.75 3.91 -2.38
N GLY A 130 2.92 4.68 -1.66
CA GLY A 130 2.73 6.10 -1.93
C GLY A 130 4.02 6.90 -1.72
N ARG A 131 4.75 6.60 -0.63
CA ARG A 131 6.06 7.19 -0.35
C ARG A 131 7.10 6.82 -1.40
N GLU A 132 7.19 5.54 -1.80
CA GLU A 132 8.11 5.10 -2.86
C GLU A 132 7.86 5.83 -4.17
N ALA A 133 6.59 6.00 -4.58
CA ALA A 133 6.25 6.78 -5.77
C ALA A 133 6.66 8.26 -5.67
N ALA A 134 6.54 8.85 -4.48
CA ALA A 134 6.98 10.22 -4.23
C ALA A 134 8.52 10.35 -4.26
N LEU A 135 9.25 9.38 -3.68
CA LEU A 135 10.72 9.39 -3.65
C LEU A 135 11.35 9.21 -5.02
N LEU A 136 10.74 8.41 -5.90
CA LEU A 136 11.30 8.14 -7.23
C LEU A 136 11.19 9.36 -8.16
N ARG A 137 10.06 10.06 -8.18
CA ARG A 137 9.78 11.11 -9.19
C ARG A 137 8.96 12.31 -8.69
N SER A 138 8.95 12.60 -7.38
CA SER A 138 8.06 13.61 -6.77
C SER A 138 6.62 13.46 -7.27
N SER A 139 6.13 12.21 -7.40
CA SER A 139 4.85 11.93 -8.03
C SER A 139 3.70 12.58 -7.24
N PRO A 140 2.89 13.49 -7.83
CA PRO A 140 1.74 14.08 -7.14
C PRO A 140 0.74 13.02 -6.68
N ARG A 141 0.55 11.97 -7.49
CA ARG A 141 -0.26 10.79 -7.12
C ARG A 141 0.36 9.99 -5.97
N GLY A 142 1.69 9.89 -5.91
CA GLY A 142 2.41 9.29 -4.80
C GLY A 142 2.14 10.03 -3.48
N TYR A 143 2.37 11.34 -3.47
CA TYR A 143 2.09 12.21 -2.31
C TYR A 143 0.63 12.17 -1.88
N ALA A 144 -0.32 12.29 -2.82
CA ALA A 144 -1.75 12.24 -2.51
C ALA A 144 -2.16 10.90 -1.90
N ASN A 145 -1.70 9.77 -2.46
CA ASN A 145 -1.98 8.44 -1.90
C ASN A 145 -1.31 8.22 -0.55
N TRP A 146 -0.08 8.71 -0.36
CA TRP A 146 0.65 8.62 0.91
C TRP A 146 -0.09 9.38 2.00
N ALA A 147 -0.44 10.65 1.77
CA ALA A 147 -1.18 11.46 2.72
C ALA A 147 -2.58 10.88 3.00
N THR A 148 -3.27 10.37 1.97
CA THR A 148 -4.56 9.69 2.12
C THR A 148 -4.44 8.46 3.04
N ALA A 149 -3.39 7.64 2.86
CA ALA A 149 -3.15 6.47 3.69
C ALA A 149 -2.87 6.85 5.16
N VAL A 150 -2.14 7.93 5.39
CA VAL A 150 -1.85 8.47 6.73
C VAL A 150 -3.10 9.07 7.38
N ALA A 151 -3.96 9.75 6.60
CA ALA A 151 -5.23 10.27 7.08
C ALA A 151 -6.22 9.16 7.48
N TYR A 152 -6.25 8.03 6.76
CA TYR A 152 -7.03 6.86 7.15
C TYR A 152 -6.49 6.16 8.41
N GLN A 153 -5.26 6.46 8.82
CA GLN A 153 -4.70 6.05 10.11
C GLN A 153 -4.95 7.08 11.22
N ASP A 154 -5.81 8.08 10.97
CA ASP A 154 -6.20 9.16 11.87
C ASP A 154 -5.07 10.13 12.27
N ASP A 155 -3.98 10.16 11.49
CA ASP A 155 -2.86 11.08 11.69
C ASP A 155 -2.93 12.27 10.73
N TYR A 156 -3.97 13.09 10.89
CA TYR A 156 -4.25 14.21 9.99
C TYR A 156 -3.16 15.27 9.96
N GLU A 157 -2.44 15.48 11.07
CA GLU A 157 -1.33 16.45 11.14
C GLU A 157 -0.19 16.04 10.21
N ARG A 158 0.21 14.77 10.30
CA ARG A 158 1.23 14.21 9.42
C ARG A 158 0.76 14.19 7.97
N ALA A 159 -0.50 13.85 7.71
CA ALA A 159 -1.06 13.89 6.36
C ALA A 159 -1.04 15.31 5.76
N THR A 160 -1.38 16.34 6.54
CA THR A 160 -1.28 17.75 6.09
C THR A 160 0.16 18.20 5.85
N SER A 161 1.11 17.75 6.67
CA SER A 161 2.53 18.05 6.48
C SER A 161 3.04 17.48 5.15
N ILE A 162 2.73 16.20 4.87
CA ILE A 162 3.12 15.54 3.62
C ILE A 162 2.60 16.31 2.40
N LEU A 163 1.35 16.78 2.45
CA LEU A 163 0.76 17.53 1.34
C LEU A 163 1.29 18.95 1.24
N SER A 164 1.68 19.57 2.36
CA SER A 164 2.34 20.87 2.34
C SER A 164 3.70 20.77 1.65
N ASP A 165 4.48 19.73 1.95
CA ASP A 165 5.74 19.44 1.26
C ASP A 165 5.49 19.15 -0.24
N ALA A 166 4.45 18.39 -0.55
CA ALA A 166 4.07 18.09 -1.93
C ALA A 166 3.65 19.34 -2.73
N LEU A 167 3.03 20.34 -2.10
CA LEU A 167 2.68 21.61 -2.75
C LEU A 167 3.92 22.47 -3.05
N VAL A 168 5.02 22.28 -2.33
CA VAL A 168 6.31 22.92 -2.67
C VAL A 168 6.93 22.24 -3.89
N GLU A 169 6.92 20.92 -3.92
CA GLU A 169 7.49 20.11 -5.02
C GLU A 169 6.65 20.15 -6.30
N CYS A 170 5.32 20.19 -6.17
CA CYS A 170 4.34 20.09 -7.24
C CYS A 170 3.26 21.20 -7.12
N PRO A 171 3.63 22.49 -7.26
CA PRO A 171 2.79 23.62 -6.88
C PRO A 171 1.51 23.80 -7.72
N ASN A 172 1.50 23.28 -8.94
CA ASN A 172 0.37 23.42 -9.87
C ASN A 172 -0.47 22.15 -9.99
N ASP A 173 -0.24 21.13 -9.16
CA ASP A 173 -0.99 19.89 -9.24
C ASP A 173 -2.33 19.98 -8.50
N ASP A 174 -3.42 19.86 -9.27
CA ASP A 174 -4.78 19.94 -8.75
C ASP A 174 -5.15 18.79 -7.80
N LEU A 175 -4.55 17.60 -7.97
CA LEU A 175 -4.85 16.45 -7.12
C LEU A 175 -4.32 16.72 -5.71
N VAL A 176 -3.06 17.13 -5.59
CA VAL A 176 -2.42 17.43 -4.29
C VAL A 176 -3.20 18.53 -3.56
N ARG A 177 -3.56 19.61 -4.26
CA ARG A 177 -4.33 20.73 -3.69
C ARG A 177 -5.71 20.30 -3.19
N ARG A 178 -6.47 19.53 -3.99
CA ARG A 178 -7.78 19.01 -3.57
C ARG A 178 -7.68 18.06 -2.38
N THR A 179 -6.67 17.17 -2.38
CA THR A 179 -6.44 16.26 -1.25
C THR A 179 -6.09 17.06 0.02
N HIS A 180 -5.30 18.13 -0.12
CA HIS A 180 -4.94 19.00 1.00
C HIS A 180 -6.15 19.72 1.59
N GLU A 181 -7.01 20.30 0.74
CA GLU A 181 -8.27 20.95 1.14
C GLU A 181 -9.18 19.96 1.88
N GLN A 182 -9.38 18.76 1.32
CA GLN A 182 -10.26 17.74 1.92
C GLN A 182 -9.76 17.25 3.28
N ILE A 183 -8.46 16.98 3.42
CA ILE A 183 -7.91 16.55 4.72
C ILE A 183 -8.00 17.69 5.74
N SER A 184 -7.81 18.93 5.31
CA SER A 184 -7.96 20.11 6.16
C SER A 184 -9.41 20.28 6.64
N GLU A 185 -10.39 20.07 5.76
CA GLU A 185 -11.82 20.07 6.09
C GLU A 185 -12.18 18.99 7.11
N VAL A 186 -11.70 17.75 6.89
CA VAL A 186 -11.91 16.64 7.83
C VAL A 186 -11.29 16.97 9.18
N ARG A 187 -10.07 17.52 9.20
CA ARG A 187 -9.41 17.94 10.45
C ARG A 187 -10.20 19.04 11.16
N ALA A 188 -10.73 20.02 10.44
CA ALA A 188 -11.54 21.09 11.02
C ALA A 188 -12.88 20.60 11.58
N SER A 189 -13.42 19.50 11.03
CA SER A 189 -14.66 18.89 11.50
C SER A 189 -14.49 18.09 12.82
N LEU A 190 -13.26 17.83 13.27
CA LEU A 190 -13.01 17.11 14.51
C LEU A 190 -13.42 17.97 15.72
N PRO A 191 -14.12 17.39 16.71
CA PRO A 191 -14.53 18.12 17.90
C PRO A 191 -13.30 18.69 18.64
N ASN A 192 -13.41 19.97 19.02
CA ASN A 192 -12.39 20.76 19.71
C ASN A 192 -11.06 20.99 18.95
N GLY A 193 -11.00 20.74 17.64
CA GLY A 193 -9.76 20.86 16.87
C GLY A 193 -8.65 19.91 17.34
N SER A 194 -9.01 18.91 18.16
CA SER A 194 -8.08 17.97 18.76
C SER A 194 -7.77 16.81 17.81
N SER A 195 -6.53 16.34 17.84
CA SER A 195 -6.14 15.12 17.12
C SER A 195 -6.81 13.88 17.75
N VAL A 196 -6.99 12.82 16.95
CA VAL A 196 -7.51 11.55 17.47
C VAL A 196 -6.54 10.99 18.52
N PRO A 197 -7.02 10.55 19.70
CA PRO A 197 -6.17 9.98 20.74
C PRO A 197 -5.32 8.84 20.20
N LEU A 198 -4.02 8.82 20.55
CA LEU A 198 -3.04 7.89 19.99
C LEU A 198 -3.49 6.42 20.10
N GLU A 199 -4.14 6.06 21.21
CA GLU A 199 -4.64 4.71 21.47
C GLU A 199 -5.80 4.29 20.56
N LEU A 200 -6.50 5.24 19.94
CA LEU A 200 -7.66 5.01 19.09
C LEU A 200 -7.34 5.14 17.60
N ARG A 201 -6.18 5.71 17.26
CA ARG A 201 -5.76 5.91 15.86
C ARG A 201 -5.73 4.59 15.10
N GLY A 202 -6.36 4.57 13.93
CA GLY A 202 -6.41 3.40 13.04
C GLY A 202 -7.30 2.26 13.52
N LYS A 203 -8.02 2.41 14.66
CA LYS A 203 -8.97 1.39 15.13
C LYS A 203 -10.30 1.42 14.39
N ARG A 204 -10.64 2.55 13.78
CA ARG A 204 -11.89 2.70 13.03
C ARG A 204 -11.75 2.06 11.64
N ALA A 205 -12.68 1.17 11.30
CA ALA A 205 -12.81 0.66 9.95
C ALA A 205 -13.55 1.69 9.07
N TYR A 206 -12.87 2.17 8.03
CA TYR A 206 -13.41 3.18 7.11
C TYR A 206 -13.90 2.55 5.80
N SER A 207 -13.27 1.46 5.35
CA SER A 207 -13.55 0.89 4.03
C SER A 207 -14.50 -0.31 4.07
N PRO A 208 -15.37 -0.48 3.05
CA PRO A 208 -16.17 -1.69 2.89
C PRO A 208 -15.31 -2.95 2.78
N ALA A 209 -14.09 -2.84 2.24
CA ALA A 209 -13.15 -3.96 2.15
C ALA A 209 -12.74 -4.49 3.54
N GLN A 210 -12.50 -3.59 4.50
CA GLN A 210 -12.22 -3.97 5.89
C GLN A 210 -13.43 -4.66 6.53
N GLN A 211 -14.64 -4.18 6.25
CA GLN A 211 -15.87 -4.80 6.76
C GLN A 211 -16.08 -6.21 6.18
N MET A 212 -15.84 -6.41 4.89
CA MET A 212 -15.91 -7.73 4.25
C MET A 212 -14.85 -8.69 4.80
N ARG A 213 -13.61 -8.23 5.03
CA ARG A 213 -12.59 -9.05 5.71
C ARG A 213 -13.01 -9.40 7.12
N GLY A 214 -13.53 -8.44 7.88
CA GLY A 214 -14.06 -8.70 9.23
C GLY A 214 -15.19 -9.73 9.23
N LEU A 215 -16.03 -9.75 8.19
CA LEU A 215 -17.08 -10.76 8.04
C LEU A 215 -16.53 -12.15 7.67
N ALA A 216 -15.50 -12.21 6.82
CA ALA A 216 -14.94 -13.45 6.31
C ALA A 216 -13.93 -14.11 7.27
N GLU A 217 -13.11 -13.29 7.93
CA GLU A 217 -11.96 -13.70 8.73
C GLU A 217 -12.11 -13.39 10.23
N GLY A 218 -13.18 -12.67 10.61
CA GLY A 218 -13.41 -12.27 11.99
C GLY A 218 -13.75 -13.44 12.92
N GLU A 219 -13.49 -13.24 14.20
CA GLU A 219 -13.81 -14.22 15.24
C GLU A 219 -15.33 -14.32 15.44
N GLY A 220 -15.87 -15.53 15.33
CA GLY A 220 -17.27 -15.80 15.61
C GLY A 220 -17.55 -15.81 17.12
N ARG A 221 -18.81 -15.59 17.52
CA ARG A 221 -19.19 -15.61 18.95
C ARG A 221 -18.85 -16.93 19.64
N ASN A 222 -18.96 -18.05 18.93
CA ASN A 222 -18.83 -19.41 19.50
C ASN A 222 -17.86 -20.32 18.75
N PHE A 223 -17.23 -19.84 17.67
CA PHE A 223 -16.36 -20.65 16.83
C PHE A 223 -15.27 -19.78 16.23
N MET A 224 -14.12 -20.39 15.92
CA MET A 224 -12.99 -19.69 15.29
C MET A 224 -12.59 -18.42 16.07
N ASN A 225 -12.64 -18.51 17.40
CA ASN A 225 -12.23 -17.45 18.32
C ASN A 225 -11.20 -17.99 19.31
N HIS A 226 -10.59 -17.10 20.09
CA HIS A 226 -9.57 -17.46 21.08
C HIS A 226 -10.05 -18.45 22.17
N THR A 227 -11.37 -18.59 22.39
CA THR A 227 -11.94 -19.51 23.39
C THR A 227 -12.25 -20.91 22.86
N ASP A 228 -12.31 -21.07 21.54
CA ASP A 228 -12.63 -22.34 20.87
C ASP A 228 -11.34 -23.09 20.50
N ILE A 229 -10.70 -22.66 19.40
CA ILE A 229 -9.50 -23.29 18.84
C ILE A 229 -8.40 -22.24 18.74
N VAL A 230 -7.20 -22.62 19.19
CA VAL A 230 -5.98 -21.81 19.09
C VAL A 230 -4.99 -22.49 18.15
N ILE A 231 -4.41 -21.72 17.24
CA ILE A 231 -3.39 -22.21 16.31
C ILE A 231 -2.01 -22.02 16.93
N SER A 232 -1.28 -23.11 17.16
CA SER A 232 0.12 -23.11 17.63
C SER A 232 0.98 -23.98 16.72
N HIS A 233 2.01 -23.38 16.11
CA HIS A 233 2.93 -24.06 15.19
C HIS A 233 2.21 -24.95 14.17
N HIS A 234 1.25 -24.39 13.45
CA HIS A 234 0.43 -25.07 12.43
C HIS A 234 -0.46 -26.21 12.95
N LYS A 235 -0.61 -26.36 14.28
CA LYS A 235 -1.54 -27.31 14.90
C LYS A 235 -2.70 -26.57 15.55
N GLN A 236 -3.88 -27.17 15.45
CA GLN A 236 -5.07 -26.71 16.16
C GLN A 236 -5.08 -27.32 17.56
N LEU A 237 -5.14 -26.45 18.56
CA LEU A 237 -5.22 -26.81 19.98
C LEU A 237 -6.54 -26.31 20.54
N HIS A 238 -7.10 -27.03 21.49
CA HIS A 238 -8.17 -26.47 22.32
C HIS A 238 -7.62 -25.28 23.11
N SER A 239 -8.42 -24.23 23.30
CA SER A 239 -8.08 -23.05 24.12
C SER A 239 -7.42 -23.33 25.47
N LYS A 240 -7.78 -24.41 26.18
CA LYS A 240 -7.15 -24.82 27.45
C LYS A 240 -5.66 -25.17 27.34
N LEU A 241 -5.19 -25.50 26.14
CA LEU A 241 -3.80 -25.83 25.82
C LEU A 241 -3.08 -24.65 25.14
N ASN A 242 -3.67 -23.45 25.16
CA ASN A 242 -3.05 -22.26 24.58
C ASN A 242 -1.76 -21.89 25.34
N PRO A 243 -0.58 -21.96 24.71
CA PRO A 243 0.68 -21.65 25.38
C PRO A 243 0.87 -20.15 25.65
N ARG A 244 0.02 -19.29 25.07
CA ARG A 244 0.07 -17.83 25.25
C ARG A 244 -0.83 -17.36 26.40
N ASP A 245 -1.66 -18.23 26.94
CA ASP A 245 -2.70 -17.86 27.88
C ASP A 245 -2.70 -18.74 29.15
N PHE A 246 -2.68 -18.05 30.30
CA PHE A 246 -2.68 -18.62 31.64
C PHE A 246 -3.94 -18.26 32.41
N GLU A 247 -5.04 -17.95 31.72
CA GLU A 247 -6.34 -17.68 32.31
C GLU A 247 -6.99 -18.92 32.97
N LEU A 248 -8.05 -18.66 33.75
CA LEU A 248 -8.82 -19.69 34.43
C LEU A 248 -9.37 -20.70 33.42
N GLY A 249 -8.95 -21.96 33.53
CA GLY A 249 -9.28 -23.02 32.58
C GLY A 249 -8.08 -23.50 31.75
N SER A 250 -7.00 -22.74 31.70
CA SER A 250 -5.72 -23.15 31.11
C SER A 250 -5.08 -24.29 31.91
N VAL A 251 -4.58 -25.31 31.21
CA VAL A 251 -3.86 -26.45 31.82
C VAL A 251 -2.56 -25.98 32.47
N PHE A 252 -1.95 -24.92 31.95
CA PHE A 252 -0.67 -24.38 32.48
C PHE A 252 -0.79 -23.79 33.89
N ARG A 253 -2.00 -23.44 34.35
CA ARG A 253 -2.23 -23.07 35.75
C ARG A 253 -2.12 -24.26 36.70
N ARG A 254 -2.34 -25.48 36.21
CA ARG A 254 -2.22 -26.73 36.98
C ARG A 254 -0.81 -27.32 36.95
N VAL A 255 0.10 -26.71 36.17
CA VAL A 255 1.51 -27.07 36.20
C VAL A 255 2.10 -26.46 37.47
N GLY A 256 2.34 -27.36 38.41
CA GLY A 256 2.97 -27.15 39.70
C GLY A 256 4.48 -26.97 39.67
N ASP A 257 5.14 -27.26 40.79
CA ASP A 257 6.60 -27.10 40.95
C ASP A 257 7.41 -28.24 40.31
N LEU A 258 6.75 -29.27 39.76
CA LEU A 258 7.34 -30.40 39.02
C LEU A 258 8.51 -31.10 39.76
N GLY A 259 8.49 -31.11 41.09
CA GLY A 259 9.55 -31.69 41.94
C GLY A 259 10.85 -30.87 41.99
N GLY A 260 10.84 -29.64 41.47
CA GLY A 260 11.92 -28.67 41.61
C GLY A 260 11.77 -27.79 42.85
N HIS A 261 12.16 -26.53 42.73
CA HIS A 261 12.00 -25.53 43.79
C HIS A 261 10.60 -24.91 43.75
N ILE A 262 10.14 -24.39 44.90
CA ILE A 262 8.87 -23.69 45.01
C ILE A 262 8.88 -22.46 44.10
N SER A 263 8.08 -22.49 43.04
CA SER A 263 8.06 -21.45 41.99
C SER A 263 7.10 -20.30 42.28
N SER A 264 6.23 -20.46 43.28
CA SER A 264 5.18 -19.50 43.64
C SER A 264 5.00 -19.40 45.16
N THR A 265 4.72 -18.20 45.66
CA THR A 265 4.41 -17.97 47.09
C THR A 265 2.97 -18.30 47.46
N LYS A 266 2.12 -18.64 46.47
CA LYS A 266 0.71 -18.96 46.70
C LYS A 266 0.58 -20.36 47.29
N SER A 267 -0.06 -20.45 48.45
CA SER A 267 -0.27 -21.72 49.16
C SER A 267 -1.52 -22.48 48.74
N MET A 268 -2.48 -21.83 48.07
CA MET A 268 -3.78 -22.41 47.68
C MET A 268 -3.87 -22.82 46.21
N GLU A 269 -3.12 -22.19 45.29
CA GLU A 269 -3.00 -22.63 43.90
C GLU A 269 -1.57 -22.46 43.38
N LYS A 270 -1.16 -23.45 42.57
CA LYS A 270 0.18 -23.96 42.27
C LYS A 270 0.91 -24.63 43.46
N ILE A 271 0.54 -25.90 43.67
CA ILE A 271 1.46 -27.04 43.89
C ILE A 271 1.43 -27.90 42.63
#